data_AF-A0A8X6S588-F1
#
_entry.id   AF-A0A8X6S588-F1
#
_cell.length_a   1.000
_cell.length_b   1.000
_cell.length_c   1.000
_cell.angle_alpha   90.00
_cell.angle_beta   90.00
_cell.angle_gamma   90.00
#
_symmetry.space_group_name_H-M   'P 1'
#
loop_
_entity.id
_entity.type
_entity.pdbx_description
1 polymer ?
#
loop_
_entity_poly.entity_id
_entity_poly.type
_entity_poly.pdbx_seq_one_letter_code
_entity_poly.pdbx_strand_id
1 'polypeptide(L)'
;MKELSNGQLQDDFLQSLWLQRMPPYIQTVLSASSEPLDKLAIIADKVSEVIGASSTICAATTVPPPSQSSSCSAQPTMDSLARQIQELSLQVAELTRERNSSRHQRYSSDRRRSHSRSRSVNRGSGICYYHRRYKEQARKCVSPCAFVQKTNSGSEICVIPPSPTMNKSPQSNFSLFAANNTKILAYGMVRKELNLGLR
;
A
#
# COMPACT_ATOMS: atom_id res chain seq x y z
N MET A 1 -47.11 26.69 -22.19
CA MET A 1 -48.47 26.13 -22.41
C MET A 1 -49.39 27.13 -23.08
N LYS A 2 -49.59 28.34 -22.53
CA LYS A 2 -50.49 29.37 -23.11
C LYS A 2 -50.12 29.77 -24.56
N GLU A 3 -48.83 30.00 -24.83
CA GLU A 3 -48.31 30.28 -26.18
C GLU A 3 -48.46 29.09 -27.13
N LEU A 4 -48.26 27.86 -26.64
CA LEU A 4 -48.38 26.64 -27.45
C LEU A 4 -49.83 26.35 -27.85
N SER A 5 -50.80 26.84 -27.07
CA SER A 5 -52.23 26.71 -27.36
C SER A 5 -52.81 27.87 -28.16
N ASN A 6 -52.00 28.83 -28.64
CA ASN A 6 -52.48 30.04 -29.33
C ASN A 6 -53.62 30.77 -28.56
N GLY A 7 -53.57 30.78 -27.23
CA GLY A 7 -54.63 31.38 -26.39
C GLY A 7 -55.97 30.63 -26.34
N GLN A 8 -56.06 29.40 -26.86
CA GLN A 8 -57.30 28.61 -26.82
C GLN A 8 -57.64 28.03 -25.42
N LEU A 9 -56.68 28.02 -24.50
CA LEU A 9 -56.91 27.54 -23.14
C LEU A 9 -57.34 28.69 -22.22
N GLN A 10 -58.43 28.48 -21.49
CA GLN A 10 -58.90 29.41 -20.46
C GLN A 10 -57.92 29.44 -19.27
N ASP A 11 -57.72 30.63 -18.71
CA ASP A 11 -56.78 30.84 -17.61
C ASP A 11 -57.18 30.05 -16.34
N ASP A 12 -58.49 29.87 -16.08
CA ASP A 12 -59.00 29.06 -14.96
C ASP A 12 -58.66 27.57 -15.09
N PHE A 13 -58.70 27.05 -16.33
CA PHE A 13 -58.29 25.68 -16.60
C PHE A 13 -56.78 25.50 -16.42
N LEU A 14 -55.98 26.46 -16.87
CA LEU A 14 -54.54 26.47 -16.65
C LEU A 14 -54.20 26.56 -15.16
N GLN A 15 -54.91 27.40 -14.41
CA GLN A 15 -54.74 27.55 -12.97
C GLN A 15 -55.05 26.24 -12.23
N SER A 16 -56.19 25.60 -12.52
CA SER A 16 -56.56 24.33 -11.89
C SER A 16 -55.59 23.20 -12.22
N LEU A 17 -55.18 23.06 -13.49
CA LEU A 17 -54.20 22.05 -13.90
C LEU A 17 -52.83 22.28 -13.25
N TRP A 18 -52.40 23.53 -13.18
CA TRP A 18 -51.11 23.92 -12.59
C TRP A 18 -51.10 23.71 -11.07
N LEU A 19 -52.17 24.10 -10.38
CA LEU A 19 -52.34 23.83 -8.95
C LEU A 19 -52.31 22.32 -8.67
N GLN A 20 -53.01 21.50 -9.46
CA GLN A 20 -53.02 20.05 -9.29
C GLN A 20 -51.62 19.41 -9.41
N ARG A 21 -50.73 20.00 -10.20
CA ARG A 21 -49.36 19.50 -10.43
C ARG A 21 -48.33 20.06 -9.45
N MET A 22 -48.68 21.08 -8.67
CA MET A 22 -47.79 21.71 -7.70
C MET A 22 -47.75 20.94 -6.36
N PRO A 23 -46.66 21.04 -5.59
CA PRO A 23 -46.61 20.53 -4.22
C PRO A 23 -47.70 21.13 -3.31
N PRO A 24 -48.22 20.37 -2.32
CA PRO A 24 -49.33 20.82 -1.46
C PRO A 24 -49.10 22.15 -0.75
N TYR A 25 -47.86 22.45 -0.35
CA TYR A 25 -47.52 23.69 0.36
C TYR A 25 -47.67 24.95 -0.52
N ILE A 26 -47.46 24.81 -1.84
CA ILE A 26 -47.69 25.90 -2.80
C ILE A 26 -49.20 26.05 -3.03
N GLN A 27 -49.91 24.93 -3.19
CA GLN A 27 -51.36 24.92 -3.38
C GLN A 27 -52.08 25.67 -2.24
N THR A 28 -51.72 25.43 -0.97
CA THR A 28 -52.37 26.09 0.18
C THR A 28 -52.29 27.62 0.11
N VAL A 29 -51.16 28.16 -0.35
CA VAL A 29 -50.96 29.61 -0.44
C VAL A 29 -51.70 30.17 -1.64
N LEU A 30 -51.62 29.49 -2.79
CA LEU A 30 -52.22 29.96 -4.02
C LEU A 30 -53.75 29.83 -4.04
N SER A 31 -54.32 28.81 -3.38
CA SER A 31 -55.78 28.64 -3.27
C SER A 31 -56.46 29.76 -2.49
N ALA A 32 -55.72 30.47 -1.63
CA ALA A 32 -56.23 31.65 -0.92
C ALA A 32 -56.13 32.96 -1.74
N SER A 33 -55.48 32.91 -2.90
CA SER A 33 -55.24 34.07 -3.77
C SER A 33 -56.22 34.09 -4.95
N SER A 34 -56.74 35.28 -5.27
CA SER A 34 -57.63 35.53 -6.42
C SER A 34 -56.96 36.38 -7.51
N GLU A 35 -55.63 36.29 -7.62
CA GLU A 35 -54.83 37.05 -8.59
C GLU A 35 -54.82 36.38 -9.98
N PRO A 36 -54.56 37.14 -11.07
CA PRO A 36 -54.38 36.58 -12.40
C PRO A 36 -53.19 35.62 -12.48
N LEU A 37 -53.23 34.71 -13.46
CA LEU A 37 -52.28 33.60 -13.64
C LEU A 37 -50.81 34.04 -13.59
N ASP A 38 -50.47 35.16 -14.24
CA ASP A 38 -49.09 35.67 -14.29
C ASP A 38 -48.57 36.04 -12.90
N LYS A 39 -49.42 36.62 -12.05
CA LYS A 39 -49.05 36.97 -10.68
C LYS A 39 -49.01 35.75 -9.76
N LEU A 40 -49.89 34.77 -9.98
CA LEU A 40 -49.85 33.51 -9.24
C LEU A 40 -48.52 32.76 -9.47
N ALA A 41 -48.00 32.78 -10.70
CA ALA A 41 -46.68 32.24 -11.01
C ALA A 41 -45.57 32.90 -10.17
N ILE A 42 -45.57 34.24 -10.10
CA ILE A 42 -44.61 35.00 -9.29
C ILE A 42 -44.73 34.66 -7.80
N ILE A 43 -45.96 34.49 -7.29
CA ILE A 43 -46.19 34.12 -5.88
C ILE A 43 -45.66 32.70 -5.62
N ALA A 44 -45.88 31.76 -6.53
CA ALA A 44 -45.37 30.40 -6.40
C ALA A 44 -43.85 30.35 -6.33
N ASP A 45 -43.17 31.10 -7.20
CA ASP A 45 -41.71 31.19 -7.21
C ASP A 45 -41.20 31.75 -5.87
N LYS A 46 -41.80 32.84 -5.37
CA LYS A 46 -41.45 33.41 -4.05
C LYS A 46 -41.68 32.45 -2.90
N VAL A 47 -42.80 31.74 -2.89
CA VAL A 47 -43.10 30.71 -1.88
C VAL A 47 -42.07 29.58 -1.94
N SER A 48 -41.68 29.18 -3.15
CA SER A 48 -40.65 28.16 -3.36
C SER A 48 -39.27 28.60 -2.87
N GLU A 49 -38.91 29.89 -3.02
CA GLU A 49 -37.65 30.43 -2.52
C GLU A 49 -37.65 30.52 -0.98
N VAL A 50 -38.73 31.00 -0.38
CA VAL A 50 -38.84 31.13 1.08
C VAL A 50 -38.79 29.77 1.76
N ILE A 51 -39.50 28.78 1.22
CA ILE A 51 -39.55 27.42 1.79
C ILE A 51 -38.34 26.60 1.37
N GLY A 52 -37.79 26.81 0.18
CA GLY A 52 -36.53 26.19 -0.26
C GLY A 52 -35.32 26.65 0.56
N ALA A 53 -35.32 27.91 1.02
CA ALA A 53 -34.32 28.45 1.94
C ALA A 53 -34.56 28.02 3.40
N SER A 54 -35.81 27.73 3.77
CA SER A 54 -36.20 27.19 5.08
C SER A 54 -36.54 25.70 4.96
N SER A 55 -35.52 24.86 4.87
CA SER A 55 -35.65 23.41 5.02
C SER A 55 -36.08 23.06 6.46
N THR A 56 -37.34 23.33 6.77
CA THR A 56 -38.07 22.82 7.92
C THR A 56 -39.38 22.28 7.38
N ILE A 57 -39.38 20.97 7.13
CA ILE A 57 -40.56 20.22 6.75
C ILE A 57 -41.52 20.29 7.95
N CYS A 58 -42.47 21.24 7.91
CA CYS A 58 -43.60 21.23 8.82
C CYS A 58 -44.49 20.05 8.44
N ALA A 59 -44.36 18.94 9.17
CA ALA A 59 -45.32 17.86 9.14
C ALA A 59 -46.68 18.42 9.62
N ALA A 60 -47.56 18.71 8.67
CA ALA A 60 -48.97 18.94 8.98
C ALA A 60 -49.53 17.62 9.50
N THR A 61 -49.65 17.52 10.82
CA THR A 61 -50.34 16.43 11.52
C THR A 61 -51.81 16.44 11.10
N THR A 62 -52.12 15.76 10.00
CA THR A 62 -53.46 15.26 9.75
C THR A 62 -53.53 13.87 10.39
N VAL A 63 -54.56 13.72 11.22
CA VAL A 63 -54.96 12.52 11.97
C VAL A 63 -54.77 11.25 11.13
N PRO A 64 -54.04 10.22 11.60
CA PRO A 64 -53.98 8.97 10.88
C PRO A 64 -55.26 8.15 11.13
N PRO A 65 -55.93 7.60 10.10
CA PRO A 65 -56.74 6.40 10.28
C PRO A 65 -55.81 5.20 10.48
N PRO A 66 -56.26 4.14 11.18
CA PRO A 66 -55.44 2.96 11.34
C PRO A 66 -55.48 2.14 10.04
N SER A 67 -54.34 1.55 9.74
CA SER A 67 -54.16 0.33 8.95
C SER A 67 -53.50 0.51 7.58
N GLN A 68 -52.47 -0.34 7.41
CA GLN A 68 -51.93 -0.91 6.19
C GLN A 68 -50.75 -0.18 5.53
N SER A 69 -49.57 -0.77 5.79
CA SER A 69 -48.68 -1.29 4.77
C SER A 69 -48.47 -0.38 3.57
N SER A 70 -47.50 0.51 3.68
CA SER A 70 -46.87 1.12 2.51
C SER A 70 -45.39 1.30 2.82
N SER A 71 -44.58 0.53 2.12
CA SER A 71 -43.14 0.66 1.96
C SER A 71 -42.80 2.10 1.53
N CYS A 72 -42.55 2.99 2.47
CA CYS A 72 -41.99 4.31 2.21
C CYS A 72 -40.51 4.28 2.63
N SER A 73 -39.67 4.88 1.78
CA SER A 73 -38.23 4.89 1.92
C SER A 73 -37.82 5.23 3.35
N ALA A 74 -37.15 4.28 4.01
CA ALA A 74 -36.47 4.54 5.26
C ALA A 74 -35.36 5.55 4.97
N GLN A 75 -35.71 6.84 5.01
CA GLN A 75 -34.74 7.91 5.15
C GLN A 75 -33.90 7.52 6.36
N PRO A 76 -32.57 7.38 6.22
CA PRO A 76 -31.74 7.02 7.35
C PRO A 76 -32.02 8.06 8.43
N THR A 77 -32.51 7.60 9.58
CA THR A 77 -32.79 8.47 10.73
C THR A 77 -31.52 9.27 11.05
N MET A 78 -31.65 10.47 11.61
CA MET A 78 -30.47 11.29 11.96
C MET A 78 -29.44 10.49 12.78
N ASP A 79 -29.89 9.56 13.61
CA ASP A 79 -29.04 8.63 14.37
C ASP A 79 -28.26 7.65 13.47
N SER A 80 -28.88 7.15 12.38
CA SER A 80 -28.21 6.32 11.39
C SER A 80 -27.11 7.10 10.65
N LEU A 81 -27.40 8.36 10.29
CA LEU A 81 -26.41 9.23 9.65
C LEU A 81 -25.28 9.60 10.61
N ALA A 82 -25.59 9.90 11.87
CA ALA A 82 -24.60 10.19 12.91
C ALA A 82 -23.67 8.98 13.14
N ARG A 83 -24.21 7.76 13.17
CA ARG A 83 -23.40 6.54 13.24
C ARG A 83 -22.52 6.33 12.02
N GLN A 84 -23.05 6.56 10.82
CA GLN A 84 -22.25 6.44 9.59
C GLN A 84 -21.11 7.48 9.55
N ILE A 85 -21.36 8.71 10.00
CA ILE A 85 -20.33 9.75 10.11
C ILE A 85 -19.27 9.37 11.15
N GLN A 86 -19.67 8.83 12.30
CA GLN A 86 -18.73 8.36 13.32
C GLN A 86 -17.84 7.22 12.78
N GLU A 87 -18.43 6.24 12.11
CA GLU A 87 -17.73 5.11 11.50
C GLU A 87 -16.74 5.59 10.43
N LEU A 88 -17.19 6.47 9.52
CA LEU A 88 -16.33 7.06 8.49
C LEU A 88 -15.19 7.88 9.11
N SER A 89 -15.45 8.60 10.21
CA SER A 89 -14.43 9.38 10.92
C SER A 89 -13.33 8.48 11.50
N LEU A 90 -13.70 7.32 12.04
CA LEU A 90 -12.75 6.32 12.54
C LEU A 90 -11.91 5.71 11.41
N GLN A 91 -12.55 5.36 10.28
CA GLN A 91 -11.84 4.81 9.12
C GLN A 91 -10.85 5.83 8.53
N VAL A 92 -11.23 7.11 8.43
CA VAL A 92 -10.34 8.17 7.97
C VAL A 92 -9.17 8.39 8.94
N ALA A 93 -9.42 8.32 10.25
CA ALA A 93 -8.37 8.43 11.26
C ALA A 93 -7.34 7.28 11.14
N GLU A 94 -7.81 6.05 10.92
CA GLU A 94 -6.95 4.89 10.73
C GLU A 94 -6.12 4.99 9.44
N LEU A 95 -6.76 5.29 8.30
CA LEU A 95 -6.06 5.47 7.02
C LEU A 95 -5.01 6.58 7.08
N THR A 96 -5.31 7.66 7.81
CA THR A 96 -4.35 8.76 8.04
C THR A 96 -3.15 8.29 8.86
N ARG A 97 -3.38 7.44 9.87
CA ARG A 97 -2.33 6.86 10.71
C ARG A 97 -1.45 5.88 9.93
N GLU A 98 -2.04 4.99 9.12
CA GLU A 98 -1.31 4.05 8.26
C GLU A 98 -0.44 4.78 7.22
N ARG A 99 -0.98 5.84 6.61
CA ARG A 99 -0.25 6.68 5.66
C ARG A 99 0.94 7.39 6.32
N ASN A 100 0.77 7.91 7.54
CA ASN A 100 1.86 8.55 8.28
C ASN A 100 2.92 7.54 8.74
N SER A 101 2.51 6.36 9.23
CA SER A 101 3.41 5.25 9.57
C SER A 101 4.24 4.79 8.36
N SER A 102 3.60 4.62 7.20
CA SER A 102 4.26 4.24 5.94
C SER A 102 5.28 5.28 5.47
N ARG A 103 5.00 6.59 5.66
CA ARG A 103 5.96 7.66 5.35
C ARG A 103 7.15 7.66 6.31
N HIS A 104 6.89 7.47 7.61
CA HIS A 104 7.95 7.39 8.60
C HIS A 104 8.84 6.15 8.41
N GLN A 105 8.29 5.02 7.96
CA GLN A 105 9.08 3.83 7.61
C GLN A 105 9.98 4.06 6.39
N ARG A 106 9.50 4.73 5.33
CA ARG A 106 10.34 5.05 4.17
C ARG A 106 11.49 5.99 4.55
N TYR A 107 11.21 7.04 5.34
CA TYR A 107 12.25 7.97 5.79
C TYR A 107 13.22 7.35 6.81
N SER A 108 12.76 6.38 7.62
CA SER A 108 13.61 5.65 8.56
C SER A 108 14.44 4.54 7.88
N SER A 109 13.97 4.01 6.74
CA SER A 109 14.67 2.97 5.99
C SER A 109 15.95 3.49 5.32
N ASP A 110 15.96 4.74 4.84
CA ASP A 110 17.16 5.34 4.24
C ASP A 110 18.25 5.72 5.26
N ARG A 111 17.91 5.82 6.55
CA ARG A 111 18.87 6.09 7.63
C ARG A 111 19.34 4.85 8.39
N ARG A 112 18.85 3.65 8.06
CA ARG A 112 19.39 2.38 8.60
C ARG A 112 20.56 1.82 7.77
N ARG A 113 21.23 2.67 6.99
CA ARG A 113 22.65 2.51 6.64
C ARG A 113 23.58 3.01 7.75
N SER A 114 23.15 2.98 9.02
CA SER A 114 24.11 2.83 10.11
C SER A 114 24.74 1.45 9.96
N HIS A 115 25.90 1.45 9.32
CA HIS A 115 26.88 0.38 9.20
C HIS A 115 27.45 -0.07 10.55
N SER A 116 26.60 -0.14 11.57
CA SER A 116 26.79 -0.95 12.75
C SER A 116 26.61 -2.39 12.32
N ARG A 117 27.59 -2.91 11.56
CA ARG A 117 27.90 -4.33 11.57
C ARG A 117 27.91 -4.71 13.04
N SER A 118 26.88 -5.42 13.49
CA SER A 118 26.87 -6.06 14.79
C SER A 118 28.07 -7.00 14.82
N ARG A 119 29.21 -6.47 15.28
CA ARG A 119 30.45 -7.20 15.54
C ARG A 119 30.29 -8.05 16.81
N SER A 120 29.17 -8.76 16.94
CA SER A 120 28.90 -9.60 18.09
C SER A 120 28.30 -10.97 17.78
N VAL A 121 28.04 -11.33 16.51
CA VAL A 121 27.77 -12.74 16.20
C VAL A 121 29.10 -13.45 15.94
N ASN A 122 29.53 -14.26 16.92
CA ASN A 122 30.74 -15.10 16.96
C ASN A 122 32.07 -14.43 17.34
N ARG A 123 32.17 -14.06 18.63
CA ARG A 123 33.45 -13.96 19.37
C ARG A 123 33.97 -15.32 19.88
N GLY A 124 33.30 -16.44 19.60
CA GLY A 124 33.68 -17.76 20.15
C GLY A 124 34.62 -18.61 19.29
N SER A 125 34.64 -18.44 17.97
CA SER A 125 35.41 -19.34 17.09
C SER A 125 36.82 -18.86 16.74
N GLY A 126 37.14 -17.58 16.97
CA GLY A 126 38.41 -17.00 16.51
C GLY A 126 38.59 -17.04 14.99
N ILE A 127 37.56 -17.36 14.18
CA ILE A 127 37.65 -17.50 12.72
C ILE A 127 37.37 -16.17 12.03
N CYS A 128 38.27 -15.74 11.13
CA CYS A 128 38.16 -14.50 10.38
C CYS A 128 36.99 -14.51 9.38
N TYR A 129 36.57 -13.33 8.92
CA TYR A 129 35.44 -13.17 7.99
C TYR A 129 35.58 -14.05 6.72
N TYR A 130 36.78 -14.11 6.14
CA TYR A 130 37.02 -14.85 4.90
C TYR A 130 36.85 -16.37 5.11
N HIS A 131 37.44 -16.94 6.16
CA HIS A 131 37.27 -18.37 6.48
C HIS A 131 35.86 -18.70 6.97
N ARG A 132 35.14 -17.75 7.58
CA ARG A 132 33.73 -17.94 7.93
C ARG A 132 32.83 -18.03 6.69
N ARG A 133 33.14 -17.25 5.65
CA ARG A 133 32.35 -17.18 4.42
C ARG A 133 32.73 -18.27 3.41
N TYR A 134 34.02 -18.54 3.25
CA TYR A 134 34.54 -19.39 2.18
C TYR A 134 35.17 -20.70 2.70
N LYS A 135 35.28 -20.88 4.02
CA LYS A 135 35.87 -22.07 4.66
C LYS A 135 37.25 -22.37 4.05
N GLU A 136 37.52 -23.62 3.68
CA GLU A 136 38.78 -24.09 3.08
C GLU A 136 39.11 -23.41 1.73
N GLN A 137 38.12 -22.81 1.07
CA GLN A 137 38.31 -22.10 -0.21
C GLN A 137 38.68 -20.62 -0.05
N ALA A 138 38.90 -20.14 1.19
CA ALA A 138 39.28 -18.75 1.44
C ALA A 138 40.69 -18.46 0.88
N ARG A 139 40.77 -17.53 -0.07
CA ARG A 139 42.04 -17.08 -0.66
C ARG A 139 42.79 -16.04 0.18
N LYS A 140 42.15 -15.54 1.25
CA LYS A 140 42.69 -14.50 2.13
C LYS A 140 42.40 -14.90 3.58
N CYS A 141 43.41 -14.81 4.43
CA CYS A 141 43.29 -14.96 5.87
C CYS A 141 43.73 -13.66 6.56
N VAL A 142 43.09 -13.30 7.68
CA VAL A 142 43.45 -12.13 8.48
C VAL A 142 43.64 -12.58 9.93
N SER A 143 44.84 -12.35 10.47
CA SER A 143 45.18 -12.69 11.85
C SER A 143 44.55 -11.73 12.87
N PRO A 144 44.18 -12.20 14.08
CA PRO A 144 44.26 -13.59 14.55
C PRO A 144 43.10 -14.45 14.02
N CYS A 145 43.40 -15.58 13.38
CA CYS A 145 42.42 -16.52 12.84
C CYS A 145 42.73 -17.95 13.30
N ALA A 146 41.80 -18.58 14.02
CA ALA A 146 41.91 -19.95 14.54
C ALA A 146 41.45 -21.04 13.54
N PHE A 147 41.30 -20.69 12.27
CA PHE A 147 40.91 -21.65 11.23
C PHE A 147 42.09 -22.55 10.87
N VAL A 148 42.02 -23.83 11.24
CA VAL A 148 43.00 -24.85 10.84
C VAL A 148 42.61 -25.38 9.47
N GLN A 149 43.47 -25.16 8.48
CA GLN A 149 43.33 -25.80 7.17
C GLN A 149 43.59 -27.30 7.33
N LYS A 150 42.70 -28.14 6.81
CA LYS A 150 42.91 -29.60 6.77
C LYS A 150 44.14 -29.90 5.94
N THR A 151 45.22 -30.34 6.59
CA THR A 151 46.40 -30.87 5.92
C THR A 151 46.12 -32.31 5.51
N ASN A 152 46.42 -32.63 4.25
CA ASN A 152 46.37 -34.02 3.79
C ASN A 152 47.61 -34.75 4.31
N SER A 153 47.55 -35.26 5.54
CA SER A 153 48.68 -35.98 6.16
C SER A 153 49.10 -37.26 5.42
N GLY A 154 48.30 -37.72 4.45
CA GLY A 154 48.59 -38.91 3.63
C GLY A 154 49.25 -38.61 2.28
N SER A 155 49.57 -37.35 1.95
CA SER A 155 50.27 -37.00 0.71
C SER A 155 51.73 -36.64 0.98
N GLU A 156 52.66 -37.32 0.32
CA GLU A 156 54.10 -37.03 0.40
C GLU A 156 54.49 -35.73 -0.32
N ILE A 157 53.61 -35.20 -1.18
CA ILE A 157 53.89 -34.07 -2.07
C ILE A 157 52.74 -33.07 -2.05
N CYS A 158 53.07 -31.79 -2.00
CA CYS A 158 52.12 -30.68 -2.14
C CYS A 158 51.91 -30.34 -3.62
N VAL A 159 50.65 -30.28 -4.07
CA VAL A 159 50.29 -29.87 -5.45
C VAL A 159 49.71 -28.46 -5.42
N ILE A 160 50.25 -27.57 -6.25
CA ILE A 160 49.82 -26.17 -6.35
C ILE A 160 49.08 -25.98 -7.69
N PRO A 161 47.84 -25.44 -7.69
CA PRO A 161 47.12 -25.16 -8.94
C PRO A 161 47.85 -24.12 -9.80
N PRO A 162 47.75 -24.23 -11.14
CA PRO A 162 48.34 -23.23 -12.03
C PRO A 162 47.68 -21.86 -11.79
N SER A 163 48.50 -20.84 -11.59
CA SER A 163 48.06 -19.43 -11.49
C SER A 163 48.53 -18.67 -12.74
N PRO A 164 47.74 -17.70 -13.26
CA PRO A 164 48.14 -16.87 -14.40
C PRO A 164 49.45 -16.11 -14.19
N THR A 165 49.83 -15.90 -12.93
CA THR A 165 51.04 -15.20 -12.51
C THR A 165 52.26 -16.10 -12.36
N MET A 166 52.12 -17.42 -12.52
CA MET A 166 53.25 -18.36 -12.41
C MET A 166 53.89 -18.56 -13.78
N ASN A 167 55.23 -18.45 -13.84
CA ASN A 167 55.99 -18.73 -15.05
C ASN A 167 55.73 -20.16 -15.53
N LYS A 168 55.41 -20.29 -16.82
CA LYS A 168 55.17 -21.59 -17.46
C LYS A 168 56.48 -22.39 -17.44
N SER A 169 56.58 -23.32 -16.50
CA SER A 169 57.70 -24.27 -16.44
C SER A 169 57.44 -25.42 -17.40
N PRO A 170 58.49 -26.01 -18.00
CA PRO A 170 58.32 -27.23 -18.80
C PRO A 170 57.71 -28.34 -17.95
N GLN A 171 57.02 -29.26 -18.61
CA GLN A 171 56.43 -30.42 -17.94
C GLN A 171 57.51 -31.19 -17.20
N SER A 172 57.26 -31.51 -15.94
CA SER A 172 58.18 -32.31 -15.15
C SER A 172 58.13 -33.77 -15.60
N ASN A 173 59.25 -34.49 -15.45
CA ASN A 173 59.30 -35.94 -15.66
C ASN A 173 58.59 -36.72 -14.53
N PHE A 174 58.09 -36.03 -13.51
CA PHE A 174 57.37 -36.60 -12.39
C PHE A 174 55.89 -36.80 -12.74
N SER A 175 55.35 -38.00 -12.52
CA SER A 175 53.98 -38.37 -12.86
C SER A 175 53.12 -38.49 -11.61
N LEU A 176 52.05 -37.71 -11.53
CA LEU A 176 51.03 -37.81 -10.50
C LEU A 176 49.80 -38.53 -11.05
N PHE A 177 49.09 -39.27 -10.20
CA PHE A 177 47.86 -39.95 -10.57
C PHE A 177 46.72 -39.51 -9.65
N ALA A 178 45.56 -39.26 -10.24
CA ALA A 178 44.34 -39.04 -9.48
C ALA A 178 43.79 -40.37 -8.93
N ALA A 179 42.86 -40.30 -7.98
CA ALA A 179 42.22 -41.48 -7.39
C ALA A 179 41.47 -42.38 -8.40
N ASN A 180 41.16 -41.85 -9.59
CA ASN A 180 40.56 -42.60 -10.71
C ASN A 180 41.61 -43.13 -11.71
N ASN A 181 42.89 -43.19 -11.31
CA ASN A 181 44.04 -43.62 -12.11
C ASN A 181 44.34 -42.77 -13.37
N THR A 182 43.73 -41.60 -13.52
CA THR A 182 44.09 -40.67 -14.60
C THR A 182 45.40 -39.96 -14.28
N LYS A 183 46.25 -39.78 -15.30
CA LYS A 183 47.55 -39.11 -15.17
C LYS A 183 47.36 -37.59 -15.08
N ILE A 184 47.91 -36.99 -14.04
CA ILE A 184 47.94 -35.54 -13.83
C ILE A 184 49.27 -35.00 -14.35
N LEU A 185 49.22 -34.02 -15.24
CA LEU A 185 50.41 -33.32 -15.74
C LEU A 185 50.92 -32.34 -14.67
N ALA A 186 52.19 -32.50 -14.28
CA ALA A 186 52.87 -31.63 -13.33
C ALA A 186 53.95 -30.79 -14.04
N TYR A 187 54.12 -29.53 -13.63
CA TYR A 187 54.96 -28.55 -14.29
C TYR A 187 55.92 -27.90 -13.29
N GLY A 188 57.19 -28.33 -13.32
CA GLY A 188 58.25 -27.83 -12.45
C GLY A 188 58.06 -28.10 -10.94
N MET A 189 59.01 -27.59 -10.15
CA MET A 189 58.94 -27.57 -8.69
C MET A 189 59.06 -26.11 -8.22
N VAL A 190 58.31 -25.74 -7.19
CA VAL A 190 58.33 -24.38 -6.64
C VAL A 190 58.70 -24.43 -5.18
N ARG A 191 59.77 -23.73 -4.82
CA ARG A 191 60.14 -23.52 -3.42
C ARG A 191 59.21 -22.48 -2.82
N LYS A 192 58.52 -22.83 -1.73
CA LYS A 192 57.68 -21.93 -0.95
C LYS A 192 58.10 -21.96 0.50
N GLU A 193 58.26 -20.78 1.07
CA GLU A 193 58.37 -20.62 2.51
C GLU A 193 56.98 -20.76 3.11
N LEU A 194 56.79 -21.80 3.91
CA LEU A 194 55.54 -22.09 4.59
C LEU A 194 55.66 -21.60 6.03
N ASN A 195 54.85 -20.62 6.40
CA ASN A 195 54.64 -20.29 7.80
C ASN A 195 53.49 -21.15 8.34
N LEU A 196 53.83 -22.21 9.08
CA LEU A 196 52.86 -23.15 9.62
C LEU A 196 52.16 -22.64 10.90
N GLY A 197 52.56 -21.49 11.43
CA GLY A 197 51.88 -20.85 12.57
C GLY A 197 51.79 -21.71 13.84
N LEU A 198 52.62 -22.75 13.97
CA LEU A 198 52.66 -23.60 15.16
C LEU A 198 53.20 -22.78 16.33
N ARG A 199 52.40 -22.70 17.40
CA ARG A 199 52.72 -22.07 18.68
C ARG A 199 53.12 -23.13 19.69
#